data_AF-A0A447QJW0-F1
#
_entry.id   AF-A0A447QJW0-F1
#
_cell.length_a   1.000
_cell.length_b   1.000
_cell.length_c   1.000
_cell.angle_alpha   90.00
_cell.angle_beta   90.00
_cell.angle_gamma   90.00
#
_symmetry.space_group_name_H-M   'P 1'
#
loop_
_entity.id
_entity.type
_entity.pdbx_description
1 polymer ?
#
loop_
_entity_poly.entity_id
_entity_poly.type
_entity_poly.pdbx_seq_one_letter_code
_entity_poly.pdbx_strand_id
1 'polypeptide(L)'
;MLLQALASLGRRSINISTAFGRAGLMLWGALIGRPEPRRQWPLLIKQLHSVGVQSLLIIMVSGLFIGMVLGLQGYLVLTTYSAEASLGMMVALSLLRELGPVVTALLFAGRAGSALTAEIGLMKATEQISSLEMMAVDPLRRIVAPRFWAGMISMPLLTLIFVAVGIWGGSMVGVDWKGIDSGFFWSAMQGAVEWRQDLLNCVIKSVVFAITVTWIAIFNGYDAVPTSEGISRATTRTVVHSSLAVLGLDFVLTALMFGN
;
A
#
# COMPACT_ATOMS: atom_id res chain seq x y z
N MET A 1 25.53 -24.87 -25.09
CA MET A 1 24.94 -24.66 -23.75
C MET A 1 25.16 -23.23 -23.24
N LEU A 2 26.40 -22.74 -23.07
CA LEU A 2 26.66 -21.36 -22.59
C LEU A 2 26.03 -20.25 -23.46
N LEU A 3 26.13 -20.35 -24.79
CA LEU A 3 25.51 -19.39 -25.72
C LEU A 3 23.97 -19.38 -25.63
N GLN A 4 23.35 -20.54 -25.40
CA GLN A 4 21.88 -20.64 -25.25
C GLN A 4 21.42 -20.07 -23.91
N ALA A 5 22.21 -20.26 -22.84
CA ALA A 5 21.96 -19.64 -21.54
C ALA A 5 22.12 -18.12 -21.60
N LEU A 6 23.17 -17.61 -22.27
CA LEU A 6 23.35 -16.17 -22.49
C LEU A 6 22.24 -15.57 -23.36
N ALA A 7 21.82 -16.27 -24.42
CA ALA A 7 20.74 -15.80 -25.29
C ALA A 7 19.38 -15.77 -24.58
N SER A 8 19.07 -16.77 -23.74
CA SER A 8 17.83 -16.79 -22.96
C SER A 8 17.82 -15.72 -21.88
N LEU A 9 18.97 -15.47 -21.23
CA LEU A 9 19.15 -14.41 -20.26
C LEU A 9 19.02 -13.03 -20.91
N GLY A 10 19.66 -12.82 -22.06
CA GLY A 10 19.54 -11.60 -22.86
C GLY A 10 18.09 -11.31 -23.28
N ARG A 11 17.39 -12.32 -23.80
CA ARG A 11 15.96 -12.18 -24.16
C ARG A 11 15.10 -11.82 -22.95
N ARG A 12 15.37 -12.42 -21.78
CA ARG A 12 14.65 -12.11 -20.54
C ARG A 12 14.90 -10.69 -20.07
N SER A 13 16.14 -10.22 -20.10
CA SER A 13 16.51 -8.84 -19.72
C SER A 13 15.86 -7.80 -20.62
N ILE A 14 15.84 -8.04 -21.94
CA ILE A 14 15.16 -7.17 -22.91
C ILE A 14 13.66 -7.11 -22.61
N ASN A 15 13.02 -8.27 -22.40
CA ASN A 15 11.59 -8.33 -22.09
C ASN A 15 11.22 -7.63 -20.77
N ILE A 16 12.10 -7.70 -19.76
CA ILE A 16 11.91 -6.97 -18.51
C ILE A 16 12.00 -5.47 -18.78
N SER A 17 13.02 -5.03 -19.51
CA SER A 17 13.23 -3.62 -19.83
C SER A 17 12.07 -3.02 -20.64
N THR A 18 11.56 -3.76 -21.63
CA THR A 18 10.39 -3.34 -22.41
C THR A 18 9.11 -3.34 -21.57
N ALA A 19 8.96 -4.28 -20.62
CA ALA A 19 7.83 -4.24 -19.68
C ALA A 19 7.86 -3.00 -18.78
N PHE A 20 9.02 -2.62 -18.24
CA PHE A 20 9.19 -1.38 -17.49
C PHE A 20 8.89 -0.14 -18.35
N GLY A 21 9.38 -0.11 -19.59
CA GLY A 21 9.08 0.98 -20.53
C GLY A 21 7.58 1.12 -20.81
N ARG A 22 6.88 0.01 -21.04
CA ARG A 22 5.42 -0.01 -21.24
C ARG A 22 4.67 0.46 -20.00
N ALA A 23 5.10 0.05 -18.81
CA ALA A 23 4.51 0.50 -17.54
C ALA A 23 4.65 2.02 -17.35
N GLY A 24 5.82 2.58 -17.69
CA GLY A 24 6.09 4.01 -17.62
C GLY A 24 5.25 4.81 -18.62
N LEU A 25 5.19 4.36 -19.88
CA LEU A 25 4.37 5.01 -20.91
C LEU A 25 2.87 4.96 -20.56
N MET A 26 2.39 3.86 -19.99
CA MET A 26 0.99 3.72 -19.55
C MET A 26 0.66 4.74 -18.45
N LEU A 27 1.52 4.87 -17.43
CA LEU A 27 1.32 5.85 -16.36
C LEU A 27 1.36 7.28 -16.90
N TRP A 28 2.33 7.57 -17.77
CA TRP A 28 2.49 8.86 -18.42
C TRP A 28 1.24 9.22 -19.25
N GLY A 29 0.74 8.31 -20.09
CA GLY A 29 -0.46 8.51 -20.89
C GLY A 29 -1.74 8.68 -20.07
N ALA A 30 -1.82 8.02 -18.91
CA ALA A 30 -2.95 8.17 -17.99
C ALA A 30 -2.95 9.51 -17.24
N LEU A 31 -1.78 10.02 -16.86
CA LEU A 31 -1.66 11.24 -16.05
C LEU A 31 -1.56 12.52 -16.88
N ILE A 32 -0.90 12.48 -18.03
CA ILE A 32 -0.58 13.69 -18.80
C ILE A 32 -1.58 13.84 -19.95
N GLY A 33 -2.38 14.91 -19.85
CA GLY A 33 -3.52 15.12 -20.72
C GLY A 33 -4.38 16.31 -20.35
N ARG A 34 -5.48 16.51 -21.10
CA ARG A 34 -6.49 17.52 -20.75
C ARG A 34 -7.23 17.04 -19.50
N PRO A 35 -7.15 17.76 -18.37
CA PRO A 35 -7.87 17.38 -17.16
C PRO A 35 -9.37 17.61 -17.39
N GLU A 36 -10.18 16.56 -17.24
CA GLU A 36 -11.65 16.63 -17.31
C GLU A 36 -12.28 16.36 -15.94
N PRO A 37 -12.07 17.24 -14.93
CA PRO A 37 -12.41 16.96 -13.53
C PRO A 37 -13.90 16.69 -13.31
N ARG A 38 -14.79 17.34 -14.07
CA ARG A 38 -16.25 17.11 -13.97
C ARG A 38 -16.66 15.68 -14.34
N ARG A 39 -15.99 15.05 -15.31
CA ARG A 39 -16.29 13.68 -15.75
C ARG A 39 -15.59 12.64 -14.88
N GLN A 40 -14.40 12.98 -14.37
CA GLN A 40 -13.58 12.07 -13.57
C GLN A 40 -14.02 12.00 -12.10
N TRP A 41 -14.58 13.07 -11.52
CA TRP A 41 -15.02 13.10 -10.12
C TRP A 41 -15.98 11.96 -9.72
N PRO A 42 -17.11 11.71 -10.41
CA PRO A 42 -18.01 10.62 -10.03
C PRO A 42 -17.36 9.24 -10.15
N LEU A 43 -16.45 9.07 -11.13
CA LEU A 43 -15.66 7.85 -11.29
C LEU A 43 -14.68 7.67 -10.12
N LEU A 44 -14.03 8.75 -9.68
CA LEU A 44 -13.11 8.75 -8.56
C LEU A 44 -13.84 8.35 -7.26
N ILE A 45 -15.02 8.90 -6.97
CA ILE A 45 -15.81 8.54 -5.77
C ILE A 45 -16.15 7.05 -5.77
N LYS A 46 -16.61 6.52 -6.91
CA LYS A 46 -16.91 5.09 -7.05
C LYS A 46 -15.68 4.22 -6.77
N GLN A 47 -14.53 4.62 -7.29
CA GLN A 47 -13.27 3.92 -7.06
C GLN A 47 -12.76 4.07 -5.63
N LEU A 48 -12.95 5.23 -5.00
CA LEU A 48 -12.58 5.46 -3.60
C LEU A 48 -13.38 4.56 -2.65
N HIS A 49 -14.66 4.34 -2.95
CA HIS A 49 -15.48 3.39 -2.21
C HIS A 49 -14.99 1.94 -2.37
N SER A 50 -14.71 1.50 -3.60
CA SER A 50 -14.27 0.13 -3.84
C SER A 50 -12.85 -0.15 -3.32
N VAL A 51 -11.91 0.76 -3.52
CA VAL A 51 -10.51 0.60 -3.14
C VAL A 51 -10.29 0.92 -1.66
N GLY A 52 -10.88 2.02 -1.16
CA GLY A 52 -10.72 2.49 0.21
C GLY A 52 -11.70 1.83 1.18
N VAL A 53 -12.99 2.14 1.07
CA VAL A 53 -14.01 1.75 2.07
C VAL A 53 -14.11 0.24 2.23
N GLN A 54 -14.11 -0.52 1.14
CA GLN A 54 -14.18 -1.97 1.24
C GLN A 54 -12.88 -2.62 1.80
N SER A 55 -11.77 -1.87 1.87
CA SER A 55 -10.52 -2.32 2.52
C SER A 55 -10.47 -1.91 4.01
N LEU A 56 -11.40 -1.09 4.48
CA LEU A 56 -11.39 -0.55 5.84
C LEU A 56 -11.47 -1.65 6.91
N LEU A 57 -12.30 -2.67 6.69
CA LEU A 57 -12.53 -3.75 7.66
C LEU A 57 -11.23 -4.52 7.95
N ILE A 58 -10.51 -4.95 6.91
CA ILE A 58 -9.26 -5.71 7.09
C ILE A 58 -8.20 -4.85 7.78
N ILE A 59 -8.12 -3.56 7.45
CA ILE A 59 -7.15 -2.63 8.05
C ILE A 59 -7.44 -2.39 9.54
N MET A 60 -8.69 -2.14 9.92
CA MET A 60 -9.06 -1.91 11.32
C MET A 60 -8.84 -3.16 12.17
N VAL A 61 -9.30 -4.32 11.70
CA VAL A 61 -9.18 -5.58 12.45
C VAL A 61 -7.71 -6.00 12.59
N SER A 62 -6.93 -5.92 11.50
CA SER A 62 -5.50 -6.23 11.57
C SER A 62 -4.73 -5.23 12.42
N GLY A 63 -5.01 -3.93 12.32
CA GLY A 63 -4.38 -2.89 13.14
C GLY A 63 -4.61 -3.12 14.62
N LEU A 64 -5.84 -3.47 15.00
CA LEU A 64 -6.20 -3.78 16.38
C LEU A 64 -5.37 -4.95 16.94
N PHE A 65 -5.37 -6.09 16.25
CA PHE A 65 -4.65 -7.27 16.72
C PHE A 65 -3.13 -7.07 16.75
N ILE A 66 -2.58 -6.38 15.74
CA ILE A 66 -1.14 -6.06 15.71
C ILE A 66 -0.79 -5.14 16.89
N GLY A 67 -1.60 -4.13 17.17
CA GLY A 67 -1.44 -3.25 18.33
C GLY A 67 -1.47 -4.01 19.66
N MET A 68 -2.42 -4.92 19.83
CA MET A 68 -2.51 -5.77 21.03
C MET A 68 -1.28 -6.66 21.21
N VAL A 69 -0.80 -7.30 20.13
CA VAL A 69 0.39 -8.15 20.18
C VAL A 69 1.63 -7.33 20.54
N LEU A 70 1.80 -6.14 19.95
CA LEU A 70 2.90 -5.24 20.27
C LEU A 70 2.85 -4.75 21.72
N GLY A 71 1.66 -4.41 22.22
CA GLY A 71 1.48 -4.01 23.63
C GLY A 71 1.87 -5.13 24.58
N LEU A 72 1.44 -6.37 24.30
CA LEU A 72 1.75 -7.53 25.14
C LEU A 72 3.25 -7.87 25.12
N GLN A 73 3.84 -7.96 23.94
CA GLN A 73 5.27 -8.28 23.79
C GLN A 73 6.15 -7.16 24.35
N GLY A 74 5.80 -5.91 24.07
CA GLY A 74 6.49 -4.74 24.62
C GLY A 74 6.50 -4.71 26.13
N TYR A 75 5.37 -5.03 26.77
CA TYR A 75 5.27 -5.10 28.22
C TYR A 75 6.23 -6.12 28.83
N LEU A 76 6.30 -7.33 28.25
CA LEU A 76 7.20 -8.38 28.74
C LEU A 76 8.67 -7.97 28.64
N VAL A 77 9.05 -7.19 27.62
CA VAL A 77 10.41 -6.68 27.47
C VAL A 77 10.67 -5.54 28.46
N LEU A 78 9.77 -4.57 28.56
CA LEU A 78 9.98 -3.36 29.37
C LEU A 78 9.94 -3.61 30.89
N THR A 79 9.21 -4.62 31.34
CA THR A 79 9.20 -5.01 32.76
C THR A 79 10.55 -5.51 33.24
N THR A 80 11.36 -6.13 32.38
CA THR A 80 12.73 -6.55 32.73
C THR A 80 13.67 -5.39 33.04
N TYR A 81 13.36 -4.19 32.52
CA TYR A 81 14.12 -2.95 32.74
C TYR A 81 13.39 -1.96 33.66
N SER A 82 12.29 -2.37 34.29
CA SER A 82 11.42 -1.49 35.10
C SER A 82 10.96 -0.22 34.35
N ALA A 83 10.79 -0.31 33.03
CA ALA A 83 10.47 0.80 32.13
C ALA A 83 9.07 0.69 31.53
N GLU A 84 8.12 0.07 32.24
CA GLU A 84 6.75 -0.20 31.77
C GLU A 84 5.95 1.05 31.41
N ALA A 85 6.24 2.20 32.03
CA ALA A 85 5.67 3.50 31.66
C ALA A 85 5.99 3.93 30.22
N SER A 86 7.08 3.42 29.63
CA SER A 86 7.52 3.72 28.26
C SER A 86 6.84 2.86 27.19
N LEU A 87 5.88 2.02 27.56
CA LEU A 87 5.17 1.14 26.62
C LEU A 87 4.46 1.93 25.52
N GLY A 88 3.82 3.06 25.86
CA GLY A 88 3.10 3.90 24.90
C GLY A 88 4.02 4.49 23.83
N MET A 89 5.21 4.95 24.23
CA MET A 89 6.24 5.41 23.30
C MET A 89 6.67 4.29 22.35
N MET A 90 6.98 3.10 22.89
CA MET A 90 7.44 1.97 22.09
C MET A 90 6.39 1.56 21.04
N VAL A 91 5.12 1.44 21.44
CA VAL A 91 4.02 1.06 20.54
C VAL A 91 3.82 2.12 19.45
N ALA A 92 3.74 3.39 19.83
CA ALA A 92 3.48 4.47 18.87
C ALA A 92 4.62 4.63 17.84
N LEU A 93 5.88 4.65 18.29
CA LEU A 93 7.02 4.78 17.39
C LEU A 93 7.17 3.56 16.46
N SER A 94 6.96 2.35 16.97
CA SER A 94 7.02 1.13 16.14
C SER A 94 5.95 1.11 15.05
N LEU A 95 4.74 1.59 15.36
CA LEU A 95 3.64 1.71 14.38
C LEU A 95 3.88 2.84 13.37
N LEU A 96 4.35 4.00 13.81
CA LEU A 96 4.54 5.15 12.92
C LEU A 96 5.73 4.97 11.96
N ARG A 97 6.84 4.40 12.42
CA ARG A 97 8.09 4.35 11.64
C ARG A 97 8.17 3.19 10.66
N GLU A 98 7.69 2.01 11.07
CA GLU A 98 7.88 0.78 10.31
C GLU A 98 6.54 0.10 10.01
N LEU A 99 5.86 -0.38 11.05
CA LEU A 99 4.80 -1.37 10.88
C LEU A 99 3.54 -0.79 10.21
N GLY A 100 3.17 0.45 10.51
CA GLY A 100 1.95 1.07 10.00
C GLY A 100 1.93 1.16 8.47
N PRO A 101 2.85 1.91 7.85
CA PRO A 101 2.90 2.04 6.39
C PRO A 101 3.13 0.71 5.68
N VAL A 102 4.05 -0.12 6.18
CA VAL A 102 4.46 -1.37 5.51
C VAL A 102 3.34 -2.41 5.55
N VAL A 103 2.76 -2.68 6.73
CA VAL A 103 1.70 -3.69 6.85
C VAL A 103 0.45 -3.24 6.10
N THR A 104 0.10 -1.95 6.18
CA THR A 104 -1.02 -1.40 5.41
C THR A 104 -0.80 -1.61 3.91
N ALA A 105 0.42 -1.35 3.40
CA ALA A 105 0.75 -1.54 1.99
C ALA A 105 0.62 -3.01 1.54
N LEU A 106 1.09 -3.96 2.36
CA LEU A 106 1.00 -5.39 2.07
C LEU A 106 -0.46 -5.88 2.05
N LEU A 107 -1.26 -5.48 3.05
CA LEU A 107 -2.69 -5.82 3.11
C LEU A 107 -3.46 -5.17 1.95
N PHE A 108 -3.13 -3.92 1.62
CA PHE A 108 -3.72 -3.21 0.48
C PHE A 108 -3.37 -3.87 -0.85
N ALA A 109 -2.12 -4.28 -1.07
CA ALA A 109 -1.71 -5.01 -2.25
C ALA A 109 -2.46 -6.34 -2.40
N GLY A 110 -2.61 -7.08 -1.30
CA GLY A 110 -3.32 -8.36 -1.26
C GLY A 110 -4.80 -8.23 -1.61
N ARG A 111 -5.50 -7.24 -1.03
CA ARG A 111 -6.95 -7.07 -1.20
C ARG A 111 -7.30 -6.14 -2.37
N ALA A 112 -6.92 -4.87 -2.27
CA ALA A 112 -7.30 -3.85 -3.26
C ALA A 112 -6.47 -3.96 -4.55
N GLY A 113 -5.17 -4.24 -4.44
CA GLY A 113 -4.28 -4.42 -5.60
C GLY A 113 -4.70 -5.62 -6.47
N SER A 114 -4.99 -6.75 -5.84
CA SER A 114 -5.54 -7.93 -6.53
C SER A 114 -6.87 -7.63 -7.20
N ALA A 115 -7.80 -6.95 -6.51
CA ALA A 115 -9.10 -6.60 -7.06
C ALA A 115 -8.98 -5.66 -8.28
N LEU A 116 -8.11 -4.65 -8.22
CA LEU A 116 -7.82 -3.74 -9.34
C LEU A 116 -7.25 -4.49 -10.55
N THR A 117 -6.32 -5.41 -10.31
CA THR A 117 -5.71 -6.23 -11.37
C THR A 117 -6.78 -7.09 -12.06
N ALA A 118 -7.62 -7.76 -11.28
CA ALA A 118 -8.68 -8.62 -11.78
C ALA A 118 -9.77 -7.83 -12.53
N GLU A 119 -10.17 -6.65 -12.03
CA GLU A 119 -11.17 -5.80 -12.67
C GLU A 119 -10.70 -5.33 -14.06
N ILE A 120 -9.47 -4.81 -14.16
CA ILE A 120 -8.91 -4.34 -15.44
C ILE A 120 -8.70 -5.53 -16.40
N GLY A 121 -8.18 -6.65 -15.90
CA GLY A 121 -8.00 -7.86 -16.70
C GLY A 121 -9.31 -8.42 -17.26
N LEU A 122 -10.39 -8.37 -16.47
CA LEU A 122 -11.72 -8.79 -16.91
C LEU A 122 -12.31 -7.83 -17.96
N MET A 123 -12.13 -6.52 -17.78
CA MET A 123 -12.54 -5.52 -18.79
C MET A 123 -11.80 -5.73 -20.11
N LYS A 124 -10.54 -6.15 -20.06
CA LYS A 124 -9.75 -6.50 -21.25
C LYS A 124 -10.25 -7.79 -21.91
N ALA A 125 -10.49 -8.85 -21.13
CA ALA A 125 -10.98 -10.13 -21.65
C ALA A 125 -12.41 -10.04 -22.24
N THR A 126 -13.20 -9.06 -21.82
CA THR A 126 -14.55 -8.79 -22.34
C THR A 126 -14.56 -7.70 -23.43
N GLU A 127 -13.40 -7.31 -23.95
CA GLU A 127 -13.23 -6.30 -25.01
C GLU A 127 -13.81 -4.91 -24.67
N GLN A 128 -14.10 -4.63 -23.40
CA GLN A 128 -14.65 -3.34 -22.98
C GLN A 128 -13.64 -2.21 -23.20
N ILE A 129 -12.34 -2.47 -23.00
CA ILE A 129 -11.28 -1.49 -23.25
C ILE A 129 -11.23 -1.11 -24.74
N SER A 130 -11.20 -2.11 -25.63
CA SER A 130 -11.21 -1.93 -27.08
C SER A 130 -12.47 -1.20 -27.56
N SER A 131 -13.62 -1.47 -26.94
CA SER A 131 -14.88 -0.80 -27.27
C SER A 131 -14.86 0.71 -26.99
N LEU A 132 -14.15 1.14 -25.94
CA LEU A 132 -14.00 2.56 -25.61
C LEU A 132 -13.12 3.28 -26.63
N GLU A 133 -12.04 2.62 -27.08
CA GLU A 133 -11.17 3.16 -28.11
C GLU A 133 -11.93 3.40 -29.42
N MET A 134 -12.82 2.49 -29.79
CA MET A 134 -13.70 2.64 -30.97
C MET A 134 -14.72 3.78 -30.82
N MET A 135 -15.10 4.14 -29.59
CA MET A 135 -15.95 5.30 -29.30
C MET A 135 -15.18 6.62 -29.21
N ALA A 136 -13.91 6.64 -29.64
CA ALA A 136 -13.01 7.79 -29.51
C ALA A 136 -12.82 8.27 -28.06
N VAL A 137 -12.92 7.35 -27.10
CA VAL A 137 -12.70 7.61 -25.67
C VAL A 137 -11.41 6.94 -25.24
N ASP A 138 -10.46 7.73 -24.76
CA ASP A 138 -9.19 7.23 -24.23
C ASP A 138 -9.40 6.36 -22.96
N PRO A 139 -9.16 5.04 -23.02
CA PRO A 139 -9.37 4.15 -21.89
C PRO A 139 -8.37 4.38 -20.76
N LEU A 140 -7.15 4.86 -21.04
CA LEU A 140 -6.15 5.14 -20.00
C LEU A 140 -6.67 6.25 -19.08
N ARG A 141 -7.24 7.31 -19.64
CA ARG A 141 -7.78 8.41 -18.82
C ARG A 141 -9.11 8.07 -18.16
N ARG A 142 -9.94 7.25 -18.79
CA ARG A 142 -11.27 6.93 -18.26
C ARG A 142 -11.26 5.81 -17.22
N ILE A 143 -10.36 4.83 -17.36
CA ILE A 143 -10.29 3.64 -16.51
C ILE A 143 -9.10 3.73 -15.55
N VAL A 144 -7.90 4.00 -16.07
CA VAL A 144 -6.65 3.92 -15.28
C VAL A 144 -6.50 5.10 -14.33
N ALA A 145 -6.69 6.34 -14.81
CA ALA A 145 -6.45 7.52 -13.98
C ALA A 145 -7.31 7.58 -12.69
N PRO A 146 -8.65 7.36 -12.71
CA PRO A 146 -9.45 7.41 -11.48
C PRO A 146 -9.04 6.34 -10.46
N ARG A 147 -8.63 5.15 -10.93
CA ARG A 147 -8.15 4.05 -10.07
C ARG A 147 -6.80 4.39 -9.44
N PHE A 148 -5.91 5.01 -10.20
CA PHE A 148 -4.62 5.48 -9.70
C PHE A 148 -4.79 6.51 -8.58
N TRP A 149 -5.60 7.54 -8.80
CA TRP A 149 -5.89 8.56 -7.78
C TRP A 149 -6.63 8.00 -6.57
N ALA A 150 -7.58 7.08 -6.78
CA ALA A 150 -8.26 6.41 -5.67
C ALA A 150 -7.29 5.62 -4.78
N GLY A 151 -6.33 4.89 -5.36
CA GLY A 151 -5.27 4.20 -4.62
C GLY A 151 -4.35 5.16 -3.87
N MET A 152 -3.91 6.23 -4.54
CA MET A 152 -3.03 7.25 -3.94
C MET A 152 -3.66 7.94 -2.72
N ILE A 153 -4.96 8.23 -2.76
CA ILE A 153 -5.66 8.90 -1.66
C ILE A 153 -6.02 7.91 -0.55
N SER A 154 -6.49 6.72 -0.90
CA SER A 154 -7.00 5.76 0.08
C SER A 154 -5.91 5.15 0.94
N MET A 155 -4.73 4.84 0.39
CA MET A 155 -3.70 4.12 1.13
C MET A 155 -3.12 4.93 2.31
N PRO A 156 -2.71 6.21 2.16
CA PRO A 156 -2.30 7.04 3.30
C PRO A 156 -3.39 7.21 4.36
N LEU A 157 -4.65 7.37 3.93
CA LEU A 157 -5.77 7.48 4.85
C LEU A 157 -5.98 6.19 5.65
N LEU A 158 -5.89 5.03 4.99
CA LEU A 158 -5.96 3.73 5.63
C LEU A 158 -4.78 3.50 6.60
N THR A 159 -3.57 3.98 6.27
CA THR A 159 -2.41 3.89 7.17
C THR A 159 -2.62 4.69 8.45
N LEU A 160 -3.17 5.90 8.37
CA LEU A 160 -3.49 6.70 9.55
C LEU A 160 -4.52 6.00 10.45
N ILE A 161 -5.55 5.39 9.85
CA ILE A 161 -6.54 4.61 10.59
C ILE A 161 -5.90 3.38 11.23
N PHE A 162 -5.02 2.67 10.50
CA PHE A 162 -4.29 1.51 11.02
C PHE A 162 -3.47 1.88 12.27
N VAL A 163 -2.72 2.98 12.20
CA VAL A 163 -1.89 3.44 13.33
C VAL A 163 -2.77 3.86 14.51
N ALA A 164 -3.86 4.60 14.27
CA ALA A 164 -4.77 5.02 15.34
C ALA A 164 -5.40 3.83 16.07
N VAL A 165 -5.91 2.84 15.32
CA VAL A 165 -6.50 1.63 15.89
C VAL A 165 -5.43 0.74 16.56
N GLY A 166 -4.22 0.71 16.01
CA GLY A 166 -3.09 -0.02 16.60
C GLY A 166 -2.64 0.58 17.94
N ILE A 167 -2.56 1.90 18.06
CA ILE A 167 -2.25 2.59 19.33
C ILE A 167 -3.37 2.29 20.35
N TRP A 168 -4.63 2.34 19.92
CA TRP A 168 -5.76 2.02 20.79
C TRP A 168 -5.70 0.56 21.29
N GLY A 169 -5.41 -0.40 20.39
CA GLY A 169 -5.20 -1.80 20.76
C GLY A 169 -4.03 -2.00 21.73
N GLY A 170 -2.94 -1.26 21.55
CA GLY A 170 -1.80 -1.26 22.48
C GLY A 170 -2.17 -0.68 23.86
N SER A 171 -2.95 0.41 23.91
CA SER A 171 -3.43 0.99 25.16
C SER A 171 -4.37 0.06 25.92
N MET A 172 -5.23 -0.69 25.21
CA MET A 172 -6.15 -1.65 25.83
C MET A 172 -5.38 -2.75 26.57
N VAL A 173 -4.27 -3.23 26.00
CA VAL A 173 -3.43 -4.23 26.66
C VAL A 173 -2.56 -3.61 27.77
N GLY A 174 -1.96 -2.45 27.52
CA GLY A 174 -1.06 -1.81 28.49
C GLY A 174 -1.77 -1.29 29.74
N VAL A 175 -2.85 -0.53 29.54
CA VAL A 175 -3.59 0.12 30.62
C VAL A 175 -4.61 -0.84 31.22
N ASP A 176 -5.55 -1.35 30.41
CA ASP A 176 -6.69 -2.09 30.97
C ASP A 176 -6.32 -3.50 31.46
N TRP A 177 -5.39 -4.19 30.77
CA TRP A 177 -5.01 -5.56 31.14
C TRP A 177 -3.81 -5.64 32.08
N LYS A 178 -2.79 -4.80 31.87
CA LYS A 178 -1.54 -4.84 32.66
C LYS A 178 -1.51 -3.82 33.80
N GLY A 179 -2.47 -2.89 33.86
CA GLY A 179 -2.62 -1.97 34.97
C GLY A 179 -1.61 -0.83 34.98
N ILE A 180 -0.99 -0.51 33.83
CA ILE A 180 -0.15 0.70 33.71
C ILE A 180 -1.04 1.93 33.88
N ASP A 181 -0.58 2.91 34.64
CA ASP A 181 -1.28 4.18 34.77
C ASP A 181 -1.44 4.89 33.41
N SER A 182 -2.68 5.24 33.10
CA SER A 182 -3.04 5.87 31.82
C SER A 182 -2.33 7.22 31.60
N GLY A 183 -2.12 8.00 32.67
CA GLY A 183 -1.46 9.29 32.60
C GLY A 183 -0.01 9.15 32.14
N PHE A 184 0.73 8.20 32.74
CA PHE A 184 2.09 7.89 32.32
C PHE A 184 2.15 7.34 30.88
N PHE A 185 1.23 6.47 30.48
CA PHE A 185 1.20 5.91 29.13
C PHE A 185 1.04 7.00 28.04
N TRP A 186 0.05 7.88 28.19
CA TRP A 186 -0.24 8.92 27.21
C TRP A 186 0.79 10.05 27.22
N SER A 187 1.29 10.44 28.40
CA SER A 187 2.34 11.47 28.50
C SER A 187 3.67 11.01 27.91
N ALA A 188 4.09 9.76 28.16
CA ALA A 188 5.29 9.19 27.56
C ALA A 188 5.19 9.12 26.03
N MET A 189 4.01 8.78 25.50
CA MET A 189 3.76 8.80 24.06
C MET A 189 3.85 10.22 23.48
N GLN A 190 3.18 11.20 24.10
CA GLN A 190 3.19 12.60 23.64
C GLN A 190 4.58 13.24 23.71
N GLY A 191 5.40 12.88 24.70
CA GLY A 191 6.76 13.37 24.84
C GLY A 191 7.74 12.80 23.80
N ALA A 192 7.42 11.66 23.18
CA ALA A 192 8.31 10.97 22.25
C ALA A 192 7.91 11.10 20.78
N VAL A 193 6.61 11.28 20.48
CA VAL A 193 6.12 11.37 19.10
C VAL A 193 6.29 12.80 18.58
N GLU A 194 7.13 12.95 17.56
CA GLU A 194 7.33 14.23 16.88
C GLU A 194 6.49 14.32 15.60
N TRP A 195 5.84 15.47 15.41
CA TRP A 195 5.03 15.73 14.22
C TRP A 195 5.83 15.60 12.91
N ARG A 196 7.05 16.17 12.89
CA ARG A 196 7.87 16.25 11.67
C ARG A 196 8.62 14.96 11.38
N GLN A 197 9.11 14.26 12.40
CA GLN A 197 9.93 13.07 12.23
C GLN A 197 9.13 11.77 12.18
N ASP A 198 7.99 11.68 12.86
CA ASP A 198 7.23 10.43 12.90
C ASP A 198 6.01 10.50 12.00
N LEU A 199 5.17 11.53 12.18
CA LEU A 199 3.88 11.60 11.49
C LEU A 199 4.03 11.95 9.99
N LEU A 200 4.80 12.99 9.68
CA LEU A 200 5.06 13.40 8.29
C LEU A 200 5.77 12.28 7.51
N ASN A 201 6.76 11.65 8.14
CA ASN A 201 7.53 10.55 7.56
C ASN A 201 6.66 9.31 7.29
N CYS A 202 5.75 8.97 8.22
CA CYS A 202 4.75 7.92 8.03
C CYS A 202 3.86 8.20 6.80
N VAL A 203 3.36 9.43 6.67
CA VAL A 203 2.54 9.83 5.52
C VAL A 203 3.35 9.78 4.22
N ILE A 204 4.58 10.29 4.19
CA ILE A 204 5.45 10.25 3.00
C ILE A 204 5.71 8.80 2.57
N LYS A 205 6.08 7.91 3.50
CA LYS A 205 6.27 6.48 3.21
C LYS A 205 4.99 5.88 2.60
N SER A 206 3.84 6.11 3.22
CA SER A 206 2.56 5.59 2.72
C SER A 206 2.22 6.10 1.31
N VAL A 207 2.49 7.37 0.99
CA VAL A 207 2.28 7.91 -0.37
C VAL A 207 3.18 7.20 -1.40
N VAL A 208 4.46 6.99 -1.08
CA VAL A 208 5.39 6.27 -1.97
C VAL A 208 4.94 4.83 -2.20
N PHE A 209 4.50 4.14 -1.15
CA PHE A 209 3.93 2.79 -1.27
C PHE A 209 2.63 2.79 -2.08
N ALA A 210 1.75 3.78 -1.89
CA ALA A 210 0.51 3.90 -2.63
C ALA A 210 0.76 4.03 -4.14
N ILE A 211 1.72 4.85 -4.55
CA ILE A 211 2.14 5.00 -5.95
C ILE A 211 2.62 3.66 -6.50
N THR A 212 3.54 3.02 -5.78
CA THR A 212 4.22 1.80 -6.25
C THR A 212 3.24 0.63 -6.39
N VAL A 213 2.44 0.36 -5.36
CA VAL A 213 1.48 -0.76 -5.33
C VAL A 213 0.38 -0.55 -6.38
N THR A 214 -0.17 0.67 -6.46
CA THR A 214 -1.26 0.96 -7.41
C THR A 214 -0.76 0.90 -8.85
N TRP A 215 0.45 1.37 -9.12
CA TRP A 215 1.05 1.30 -10.45
C TRP A 215 1.29 -0.14 -10.90
N ILE A 216 1.84 -0.99 -10.03
CA ILE A 216 2.05 -2.43 -10.31
C ILE A 216 0.71 -3.13 -10.59
N ALA A 217 -0.30 -2.87 -9.76
CA ALA A 217 -1.63 -3.50 -9.90
C ALA A 217 -2.31 -3.15 -11.23
N ILE A 218 -2.32 -1.86 -11.58
CA ILE A 218 -2.92 -1.40 -12.83
C ILE A 218 -2.15 -1.97 -14.03
N PHE A 219 -0.82 -1.94 -13.99
CA PHE A 219 0.00 -2.42 -15.10
C PHE A 219 -0.19 -3.91 -15.35
N ASN A 220 -0.15 -4.74 -14.31
CA ASN A 220 -0.37 -6.18 -14.45
C ASN A 220 -1.77 -6.50 -14.96
N GLY A 221 -2.80 -5.71 -14.60
CA GLY A 221 -4.16 -5.89 -15.11
C GLY A 221 -4.27 -5.50 -16.59
N TYR A 222 -3.65 -4.38 -16.98
CA TYR A 222 -3.69 -3.88 -18.35
C TYR A 222 -2.85 -4.73 -19.32
N ASP A 223 -1.69 -5.23 -18.88
CA ASP A 223 -0.81 -6.10 -19.68
C ASP A 223 -1.17 -7.60 -19.57
N ALA A 224 -2.23 -7.96 -18.84
CA ALA A 224 -2.67 -9.34 -18.71
C ALA A 224 -3.03 -9.96 -20.07
N VAL A 225 -2.75 -11.26 -20.20
CA VAL A 225 -3.27 -12.06 -21.31
C VAL A 225 -4.79 -12.21 -21.11
N PRO A 226 -5.63 -11.95 -22.14
CA PRO A 226 -7.09 -11.95 -22.02
C PRO A 226 -7.67 -13.38 -21.94
N THR A 227 -7.22 -14.16 -20.95
CA THR A 227 -7.71 -15.49 -20.63
C THR A 227 -7.96 -15.57 -19.13
N SER A 228 -8.92 -16.42 -18.71
CA SER A 228 -9.23 -16.59 -17.27
C SER A 228 -7.99 -16.96 -16.45
N GLU A 229 -7.17 -17.88 -16.95
CA GLU A 229 -5.91 -18.26 -16.32
C GLU A 229 -4.89 -17.11 -16.32
N GLY A 230 -4.81 -16.33 -17.41
CA GLY A 230 -3.94 -15.17 -17.52
C GLY A 230 -4.25 -14.11 -16.47
N ILE A 231 -5.54 -13.84 -16.21
CA ILE A 231 -5.99 -12.87 -15.20
C ILE A 231 -5.62 -13.35 -13.79
N SER A 232 -5.84 -14.64 -13.49
CA SER A 232 -5.46 -15.22 -12.18
C SER A 232 -3.94 -15.14 -11.95
N ARG A 233 -3.13 -15.49 -12.96
CA ARG A 233 -1.67 -15.35 -12.92
C ARG A 233 -1.21 -13.90 -12.77
N ALA A 234 -1.88 -12.94 -13.41
CA ALA A 234 -1.56 -11.52 -13.26
C ALA A 234 -1.87 -11.03 -11.83
N THR A 235 -2.98 -11.50 -11.26
CA THR A 235 -3.40 -11.15 -9.89
C THR A 235 -2.37 -11.61 -8.85
N THR A 236 -1.91 -12.87 -8.94
CA THR A 236 -0.87 -13.38 -8.03
C THR A 236 0.46 -12.66 -8.23
N ARG A 237 0.82 -12.35 -9.48
CA ARG A 237 2.03 -11.58 -9.80
C ARG A 237 1.98 -10.17 -9.20
N THR A 238 0.83 -9.51 -9.16
CA THR A 238 0.66 -8.21 -8.52
C THR A 238 1.02 -8.26 -7.04
N VAL A 239 0.53 -9.26 -6.31
CA VAL A 239 0.81 -9.38 -4.87
C VAL A 239 2.30 -9.59 -4.63
N VAL A 240 2.95 -10.51 -5.36
CA VAL A 240 4.38 -10.78 -5.19
C VAL A 240 5.23 -9.55 -5.51
N HIS A 241 4.99 -8.92 -6.66
CA HIS A 241 5.78 -7.76 -7.09
C HIS A 241 5.56 -6.55 -6.18
N SER A 242 4.33 -6.32 -5.74
CA SER A 242 4.02 -5.23 -4.81
C SER A 242 4.69 -5.45 -3.47
N SER A 243 4.63 -6.66 -2.92
CA SER A 243 5.26 -6.99 -1.63
C SER A 243 6.78 -6.82 -1.67
N LEU A 244 7.43 -7.30 -2.73
CA LEU A 244 8.88 -7.13 -2.90
C LEU A 244 9.26 -5.66 -3.06
N ALA A 245 8.47 -4.89 -3.83
CA ALA A 245 8.72 -3.48 -4.04
C ALA A 245 8.53 -2.68 -2.74
N VAL A 246 7.48 -2.96 -1.96
CA VAL A 246 7.23 -2.31 -0.66
C VAL A 246 8.38 -2.59 0.30
N LEU A 247 8.78 -3.85 0.49
CA LEU A 247 9.86 -4.20 1.42
C LEU A 247 11.22 -3.62 0.98
N GLY A 248 11.51 -3.64 -0.32
CA GLY A 248 12.73 -3.05 -0.86
C GLY A 248 12.77 -1.52 -0.71
N LEU A 249 11.65 -0.84 -0.98
CA LEU A 249 11.53 0.60 -0.80
C LEU A 249 11.55 1.01 0.67
N ASP A 250 10.98 0.19 1.55
CA ASP A 250 10.98 0.45 2.98
C ASP A 250 12.41 0.55 3.52
N PHE A 251 13.28 -0.41 3.20
CA PHE A 251 14.69 -0.35 3.59
C PHE A 251 15.38 0.94 3.13
N VAL A 252 15.18 1.32 1.85
CA VAL A 252 15.80 2.52 1.28
C VAL A 252 15.27 3.79 1.94
N LEU A 253 13.95 3.88 2.16
CA LEU A 253 13.33 5.04 2.80
C LEU A 253 13.73 5.14 4.26
N THR A 254 13.76 4.03 5.01
CA THR A 254 14.22 4.00 6.39
C THR A 254 15.66 4.51 6.49
N ALA A 255 16.56 4.04 5.63
CA ALA A 255 17.94 4.52 5.61
C ALA A 255 18.05 6.02 5.29
N LEU A 256 17.23 6.57 4.39
CA LEU A 256 17.25 7.99 4.05
C LEU A 256 16.63 8.89 5.14
N MET A 257 15.60 8.40 5.82
CA MET A 257 14.79 9.20 6.74
C MET A 257 15.30 9.12 8.18
N PHE A 258 15.93 8.01 8.56
CA PHE A 258 16.42 7.75 9.92
C PHE A 258 17.93 7.44 9.98
N GLY A 259 18.64 7.46 8.85
CA GLY A 259 20.07 7.09 8.77
C GLY A 259 21.06 8.20 9.12
N ASN A 260 20.65 9.23 9.87
CA ASN A 260 21.54 10.26 10.42
C ASN A 260 21.46 10.28 11.95
#